data_AF-A0A937RLE1-F1
#
_entry.id   AF-A0A937RLE1-F1
#
_cell.length_a   1.000
_cell.length_b   1.000
_cell.length_c   1.000
_cell.angle_alpha   90.00
_cell.angle_beta   90.00
_cell.angle_gamma   90.00
#
_symmetry.space_group_name_H-M   'P 1'
#
loop_
_entity.id
_entity.type
_entity.pdbx_description
1 polymer ?
#
loop_
_entity_poly.entity_id
_entity_poly.type
_entity_poly.pdbx_seq_one_letter_code
_entity_poly.pdbx_strand_id
1 'polypeptide(L)'
;MAQISSLIAIEDPVLRAVTANDLLWNGAPGPKDLGTVRDLRTARGQAIIEAIGAGRGREEIADRLHVRPSDLAWMTSDREPTYPTR
;
A
#
# COMPACT_ATOMS: atom_id res chain seq x y z
N MET A 1 -4.21 -14.09 8.11
CA MET A 1 -3.25 -13.41 9.02
C MET A 1 -1.78 -13.58 8.60
N ALA A 2 -1.32 -14.75 8.11
CA ALA A 2 0.10 -14.98 7.80
C ALA A 2 0.74 -14.00 6.79
N GLN A 3 0.00 -13.54 5.78
CA GLN A 3 0.55 -12.77 4.65
C GLN A 3 0.85 -11.30 5.00
N ILE A 4 0.12 -10.71 5.95
CA ILE A 4 0.38 -9.35 6.45
C ILE A 4 1.62 -9.36 7.35
N SER A 5 1.79 -10.37 8.20
CA SER A 5 2.97 -10.52 9.06
C SER A 5 4.28 -10.59 8.27
N SER A 6 4.28 -11.27 7.12
CA SER A 6 5.44 -11.28 6.21
C SER A 6 5.73 -9.92 5.59
N LEU A 7 4.71 -9.07 5.42
CA LEU A 7 4.86 -7.74 4.84
C LEU A 7 5.54 -6.76 5.81
N ILE A 8 5.20 -6.84 7.09
CA ILE A 8 5.84 -6.03 8.15
C ILE A 8 7.32 -6.38 8.34
N ALA A 9 7.72 -7.60 7.97
CA ALA A 9 9.11 -8.06 8.04
C ALA A 9 9.99 -7.54 6.88
N ILE A 10 9.41 -6.91 5.85
CA ILE A 10 10.18 -6.32 4.75
C ILE A 10 10.81 -5.02 5.24
N GLU A 11 12.13 -4.96 5.39
CA GLU A 11 12.82 -3.77 5.90
C GLU A 11 12.78 -2.58 4.91
N ASP A 12 12.95 -2.83 3.61
CA ASP A 12 12.88 -1.76 2.61
C ASP A 12 11.44 -1.24 2.45
N PRO A 13 11.16 0.03 2.80
CA PRO A 13 9.81 0.58 2.73
C PRO A 13 9.27 0.65 1.29
N VAL A 14 10.13 0.79 0.28
CA VAL A 14 9.67 0.78 -1.12
C VAL A 14 9.24 -0.62 -1.53
N LEU A 15 10.05 -1.62 -1.21
CA LEU A 15 9.70 -3.02 -1.49
C LEU A 15 8.43 -3.44 -0.74
N ARG A 16 8.26 -2.96 0.49
CA ARG A 16 7.05 -3.20 1.29
C ARG A 16 5.82 -2.59 0.62
N ALA A 17 5.90 -1.36 0.14
CA ALA A 17 4.82 -0.69 -0.58
C ALA A 17 4.44 -1.42 -1.87
N VAL A 18 5.42 -1.83 -2.67
CA VAL A 18 5.21 -2.60 -3.91
C VAL A 18 4.54 -3.93 -3.61
N THR A 19 5.06 -4.67 -2.63
CA THR A 19 4.49 -5.97 -2.24
C THR A 19 3.04 -5.84 -1.78
N ALA A 20 2.71 -4.79 -1.01
CA ALA A 20 1.34 -4.54 -0.57
C ALA A 20 0.42 -4.21 -1.76
N ASN A 21 0.92 -3.43 -2.72
CA ASN A 21 0.19 -3.09 -3.94
C ASN A 21 -0.07 -4.33 -4.82
N ASP A 22 0.92 -5.20 -4.96
CA ASP A 22 0.77 -6.47 -5.68
C ASP A 22 -0.22 -7.39 -4.97
N LEU A 23 -0.17 -7.51 -3.64
CA LEU A 23 -1.16 -8.28 -2.91
C LEU A 23 -2.58 -7.70 -3.04
N LEU A 24 -2.73 -6.38 -3.19
CA LEU A 24 -4.02 -5.74 -3.42
C LEU A 24 -4.64 -6.10 -4.77
N TRP A 25 -3.84 -6.16 -5.84
CA TRP A 25 -4.36 -6.33 -7.21
C TRP A 25 -4.11 -7.72 -7.80
N ASN A 26 -2.94 -8.29 -7.53
CA ASN A 26 -2.43 -9.53 -8.13
C ASN A 26 -2.42 -10.73 -7.16
N GLY A 27 -2.73 -10.52 -5.87
CA GLY A 27 -2.85 -11.60 -4.89
C GLY A 27 -3.89 -12.68 -5.25
N ALA A 28 -3.82 -13.83 -4.56
CA ALA A 28 -4.56 -15.05 -4.89
C ALA A 28 -6.01 -14.83 -5.35
N PRO A 29 -6.46 -15.50 -6.42
CA PRO A 29 -7.82 -15.37 -6.93
C PRO A 29 -8.83 -15.86 -5.89
N GLY A 30 -9.66 -14.94 -5.39
CA GLY A 30 -10.70 -15.21 -4.41
C GLY A 30 -11.25 -13.91 -3.82
N PRO A 31 -12.43 -13.95 -3.17
CA PRO A 31 -12.96 -12.80 -2.46
C PRO A 31 -12.00 -12.40 -1.34
N LYS A 32 -11.35 -11.24 -1.49
CA LYS A 32 -10.55 -10.64 -0.43
C LYS A 32 -11.52 -10.07 0.60
N ASP A 33 -11.37 -10.51 1.85
CA ASP A 33 -12.10 -9.89 2.96
C ASP A 33 -11.81 -8.38 2.96
N LEU A 34 -12.85 -7.56 3.16
CA LEU A 34 -12.73 -6.11 3.23
C LEU A 34 -11.68 -5.67 4.28
N GLY A 35 -11.56 -6.41 5.39
CA GLY A 35 -10.52 -6.21 6.39
C GLY A 35 -9.12 -6.40 5.80
N THR A 36 -8.89 -7.47 5.03
CA THR A 36 -7.59 -7.73 4.38
C THR A 36 -7.24 -6.64 3.36
N VAL A 37 -8.22 -6.17 2.58
CA VAL A 37 -8.00 -5.09 1.62
C VAL A 37 -7.66 -3.77 2.34
N ARG A 38 -8.37 -3.47 3.43
CA ARG A 38 -8.08 -2.29 4.26
C ARG A 38 -6.65 -2.35 4.82
N ASP A 39 -6.28 -3.47 5.42
CA ASP A 39 -4.97 -3.64 6.06
C ASP A 39 -3.83 -3.52 5.03
N LEU A 40 -3.99 -4.07 3.82
CA LEU A 40 -3.00 -3.92 2.75
C LEU A 40 -2.91 -2.46 2.24
N ARG A 41 -4.02 -1.72 2.17
CA ARG A 41 -4.00 -0.29 1.82
C ARG A 41 -3.28 0.53 2.88
N THR A 42 -3.55 0.26 4.16
CA THR A 42 -2.87 0.90 5.29
C THR A 42 -1.37 0.60 5.26
N ALA A 43 -0.98 -0.67 5.10
CA ALA A 43 0.42 -1.05 5.06
C ALA A 43 1.16 -0.41 3.87
N ARG A 44 0.52 -0.36 2.69
CA ARG A 44 1.05 0.36 1.52
C ARG A 44 1.25 1.85 1.80
N GLY A 45 0.24 2.51 2.36
CA GLY A 45 0.30 3.94 2.68
C GLY A 45 1.40 4.28 3.68
N GLN A 46 1.51 3.50 4.76
CA GLN A 46 2.57 3.64 5.76
C GLN A 46 3.96 3.45 5.16
N ALA A 47 4.14 2.43 4.33
CA ALA A 47 5.40 2.15 3.67
C ALA A 47 5.81 3.27 2.68
N ILE A 48 4.86 3.88 1.97
CA ILE A 48 5.13 5.05 1.12
C ILE A 48 5.58 6.26 1.97
N ILE A 49 4.92 6.52 3.10
CA ILE A 49 5.30 7.61 4.02
C ILE A 49 6.72 7.39 4.56
N GLU A 50 7.04 6.17 4.97
CA GLU A 50 8.37 5.79 5.46
C GLU A 50 9.45 5.94 4.38
N ALA A 51 9.18 5.51 3.14
CA ALA A 51 10.10 5.67 2.02
C ALA A 51 10.40 7.16 1.74
N ILE A 52 9.37 8.00 1.75
CA ILE A 52 9.53 9.46 1.60
C ILE A 52 10.35 10.03 2.78
N GLY A 53 10.05 9.61 4.01
CA GLY A 53 10.78 10.02 5.22
C GLY A 53 12.26 9.60 5.21
N ALA A 54 12.57 8.48 4.57
CA ALA A 54 13.94 8.00 4.32
C ALA A 54 14.64 8.71 3.14
N GLY A 55 14.01 9.71 2.53
CA GLY A 55 14.58 10.52 1.46
C GLY A 55 14.39 9.96 0.04
N ARG A 56 13.56 8.92 -0.14
CA ARG A 56 13.26 8.38 -1.48
C ARG A 56 12.37 9.34 -2.26
N GLY A 57 12.66 9.48 -3.55
CA GLY A 57 11.92 10.38 -4.43
C GLY A 57 10.52 9.87 -4.72
N ARG A 58 9.53 10.77 -4.75
CA ARG A 58 8.13 10.41 -5.09
C ARG A 58 8.00 9.79 -6.48
N GLU A 59 8.80 10.25 -7.44
CA GLU A 59 8.81 9.69 -8.80
C GLU A 59 9.34 8.27 -8.82
N GLU A 60 10.44 8.01 -8.10
CA GLU A 60 11.02 6.66 -7.98
C GLU A 60 10.03 5.68 -7.33
N ILE A 61 9.36 6.12 -6.26
CA ILE A 61 8.35 5.31 -5.56
C ILE A 61 7.18 5.01 -6.50
N ALA A 62 6.66 6.03 -7.19
CA ALA A 62 5.53 5.88 -8.10
C ALA A 62 5.85 4.95 -9.29
N ASP A 63 7.05 5.06 -9.85
CA ASP A 63 7.53 4.20 -10.93
C ASP A 63 7.55 2.72 -10.49
N ARG A 64 8.11 2.43 -9.31
CA ARG A 64 8.13 1.08 -8.74
C ARG A 64 6.74 0.51 -8.45
N LEU A 65 5.80 1.37 -8.08
CA LEU A 65 4.40 1.00 -7.83
C LEU A 65 3.56 0.91 -9.12
N HIS A 66 4.11 1.33 -10.26
CA HIS A 66 3.41 1.51 -11.54
C HIS A 66 2.17 2.41 -11.43
N VAL A 67 2.30 3.51 -10.70
CA VAL A 67 1.24 4.52 -10.48
C VAL A 67 1.74 5.90 -10.85
N ARG A 68 0.85 6.89 -10.88
CA ARG A 68 1.28 8.28 -11.06
C ARG A 68 1.77 8.86 -9.73
N PRO A 69 2.76 9.76 -9.72
CA PRO A 69 3.18 10.45 -8.49
C PRO A 69 2.04 11.16 -7.75
N SER A 70 1.02 11.65 -8.48
CA SER A 70 -0.20 12.23 -7.90
C SER A 70 -1.02 11.23 -7.08
N ASP A 71 -0.99 9.94 -7.46
CA ASP A 71 -1.75 8.89 -6.79
C ASP A 71 -1.17 8.59 -5.42
N LEU A 72 0.14 8.82 -5.21
CA LEU A 72 0.78 8.63 -3.91
C LEU A 72 0.09 9.45 -2.82
N ALA A 73 -0.33 10.67 -3.12
CA ALA A 73 -1.04 11.52 -2.16
C ALA A 73 -2.37 10.89 -1.71
N TRP A 74 -3.10 10.24 -2.62
CA TRP A 74 -4.31 9.50 -2.30
C TRP A 74 -4.00 8.23 -1.51
N MET A 75 -2.92 7.53 -1.87
CA MET A 75 -2.49 6.28 -1.20
C MET A 75 -1.95 6.48 0.21
N THR A 76 -1.44 7.67 0.53
CA THR A 76 -0.99 8.06 1.87
C THR A 76 -2.03 8.85 2.66
N SER A 77 -3.16 9.18 2.05
CA SER A 77 -4.24 9.86 2.77
C SER A 77 -4.97 8.85 3.66
N ASP A 78 -5.00 9.12 4.96
CA ASP A 78 -5.71 8.34 6.00
C ASP A 78 -7.24 8.35 5.85
N ARG A 79 -7.75 8.71 4.66
CA ARG A 79 -9.19 8.71 4.41
C ARG A 79 -9.64 7.26 4.30
N GLU A 80 -10.17 6.77 5.42
CA GLU A 80 -11.25 5.80 5.42
C GLU A 80 -12.17 6.13 4.24
N PRO A 81 -12.40 5.19 3.30
CA PRO A 81 -13.41 5.42 2.28
C PRO A 81 -14.74 5.53 3.03
N THR A 82 -15.20 6.76 3.27
CA THR A 82 -16.57 7.02 3.74
C THR A 82 -17.49 6.68 2.59
N TYR A 83 -17.81 5.40 2.44
CA TYR A 83 -18.94 5.00 1.64
C TYR A 83 -20.18 5.57 2.32
N PRO A 84 -21.02 6.34 1.63
CA PRO A 84 -22.32 6.69 2.18
C PRO A 84 -23.08 5.38 2.37
N THR A 85 -23.39 5.05 3.62
CA THR A 85 -24.39 4.05 3.96
C THR A 85 -25.68 4.50 3.31
N ARG A 86 -26.09 3.81 2.24
CA ARG A 86 -27.34 4.08 1.54
C ARG A 86 -28.51 3.46 2.28
#